data_AF-A0A6G1CC97-F1
#
_entry.id   AF-A0A6G1CC97-F1
#
_cell.length_a   1.000
_cell.length_b   1.000
_cell.length_c   1.000
_cell.angle_alpha   90.00
_cell.angle_beta   90.00
_cell.angle_gamma   90.00
#
_symmetry.space_group_name_H-M   'P 1'
#
loop_
_entity.id
_entity.type
_entity.pdbx_description
1 polymer ?
#
loop_
_entity_poly.entity_id
_entity_poly.type
_entity_poly.pdbx_seq_one_letter_code
_entity_poly.pdbx_strand_id
1 'polypeptide(L)'
;MPKRPLGQKAAKKAALAAKGKAKGSSSEDDGNSKESAIDVDKLDRFGKIQESANANRMKILELQQKLSSEKLETRKLAHLTAQETKEGKGLEVEGKKLEKESKMMEAYNNLISQDSCSMSAKEKAERIAAMKSLRKMLFPESI
;
A
#
# COMPACT_ATOMS: atom_id res chain seq x y z
N MET A 1 11.18 25.97 34.12
CA MET A 1 10.40 25.30 33.04
C MET A 1 10.35 26.22 31.83
N PRO A 2 10.63 25.74 30.60
CA PRO A 2 10.57 26.58 29.40
C PRO A 2 9.13 27.03 29.11
N LYS A 3 8.97 28.30 28.76
CA LYS A 3 7.66 28.91 28.48
C LYS A 3 7.12 28.35 27.16
N ARG A 4 5.91 27.80 27.17
CA ARG A 4 5.31 27.14 26.00
C ARG A 4 5.07 28.16 24.87
N PRO A 5 5.28 27.77 23.59
CA PRO A 5 5.06 28.65 22.45
C PRO A 5 3.61 29.17 22.37
N LEU A 6 3.46 30.42 21.98
CA LEU A 6 2.16 31.08 21.82
C LEU A 6 1.37 30.41 20.68
N GLY A 7 0.15 29.95 20.95
CA GLY A 7 -0.68 29.28 19.94
C GLY A 7 -1.01 30.19 18.75
N GLN A 8 -1.18 29.61 17.56
CA GLN A 8 -1.38 30.32 16.29
C GLN A 8 -2.51 31.38 16.34
N LYS A 9 -3.60 31.11 17.08
CA LYS A 9 -4.73 32.05 17.24
C LYS A 9 -4.34 33.30 18.02
N ALA A 10 -3.52 33.15 19.07
CA ALA A 10 -3.03 34.27 19.88
C ALA A 10 -1.96 35.07 19.12
N ALA A 11 -1.08 34.40 18.35
CA ALA A 11 -0.10 35.07 17.50
C ALA A 11 -0.77 35.94 16.42
N LYS A 12 -1.80 35.44 15.75
CA LYS A 12 -2.55 36.19 14.72
C LYS A 12 -3.25 37.43 15.30
N LYS A 13 -3.82 37.32 16.50
CA LYS A 13 -4.48 38.44 17.18
C LYS A 13 -3.48 39.52 17.63
N ALA A 14 -2.31 39.11 18.12
CA ALA A 14 -1.25 40.04 18.49
C ALA A 14 -0.67 40.80 17.28
N ALA A 15 -0.48 40.11 16.15
CA ALA A 15 0.00 40.74 14.92
C ALA A 15 -0.97 41.79 14.35
N LEU A 16 -2.28 41.54 14.44
CA LEU A 16 -3.31 42.50 14.02
C LEU A 16 -3.36 43.72 14.96
N ALA A 17 -3.22 43.50 16.28
CA ALA A 17 -3.19 44.59 17.25
C ALA A 17 -1.94 45.49 17.10
N ALA A 18 -0.79 44.90 16.73
CA ALA A 18 0.43 45.66 16.45
C ALA A 18 0.31 46.49 15.16
N LYS A 19 -0.37 45.97 14.13
CA LYS A 19 -0.65 46.73 12.89
C LYS A 19 -1.61 47.91 13.09
N GLY A 20 -2.53 47.83 14.05
CA GLY A 20 -3.50 48.89 14.33
C GLY A 20 -2.93 50.16 14.96
N LYS A 21 -1.69 50.13 15.49
CA LYS A 21 -1.06 51.30 16.15
C LYS A 21 -0.05 52.06 15.30
N ALA A 22 0.22 51.64 14.05
CA ALA A 22 1.26 52.23 13.20
C ALA A 22 0.74 53.15 12.07
N LYS A 23 -0.54 53.50 12.04
CA LYS A 23 -1.09 54.40 11.00
C LYS A 23 -1.89 55.55 11.61
N GLY A 24 -1.17 56.41 12.33
CA GLY A 24 -1.59 57.78 12.60
C GLY A 24 -0.66 58.75 11.88
N SER A 25 -1.02 59.17 10.67
CA SER A 25 -0.75 60.53 10.21
C SER A 25 -1.73 60.87 9.09
N SER A 26 -2.42 61.97 9.33
CA SER A 26 -3.33 62.74 8.50
C SER A 26 -2.96 62.83 7.02
N SER A 27 -3.97 62.65 6.17
CA SER A 27 -4.12 63.44 4.95
C SER A 27 -5.62 63.47 4.65
N GLU A 28 -6.14 64.68 4.55
CA GLU A 28 -7.52 65.03 4.25
C GLU A 28 -7.97 64.35 2.96
N ASP A 29 -8.98 63.48 3.04
CA ASP A 29 -9.62 62.86 1.88
C ASP A 29 -10.89 63.68 1.59
N ASP A 30 -10.68 64.77 0.86
CA ASP A 30 -11.73 65.59 0.28
C ASP A 30 -12.54 64.71 -0.67
N GLY A 31 -13.83 64.57 -0.37
CA GLY A 31 -14.78 63.74 -1.10
C GLY A 31 -15.01 64.22 -2.54
N ASN A 32 -14.08 63.92 -3.42
CA ASN A 32 -14.20 64.13 -4.85
C ASN A 32 -14.22 62.79 -5.56
N SER A 33 -15.42 62.22 -5.67
CA SER A 33 -15.70 61.04 -6.48
C SER A 33 -15.57 61.42 -7.97
N LYS A 34 -14.33 61.55 -8.44
CA LYS A 34 -14.01 61.55 -9.87
C LYS A 34 -14.05 60.11 -10.33
N GLU A 35 -15.17 59.76 -10.95
CA GLU A 35 -15.38 58.62 -11.81
C GLU A 35 -14.06 58.11 -12.41
N SER A 36 -13.54 57.01 -11.85
CA SER A 36 -12.23 56.50 -12.25
C SER A 36 -12.37 55.90 -13.64
N ALA A 37 -11.85 56.60 -14.65
CA ALA A 37 -11.64 56.01 -15.97
C ALA A 37 -10.87 54.70 -15.77
N ILE A 38 -11.49 53.58 -16.14
CA ILE A 38 -10.88 52.25 -16.00
C ILE A 38 -9.59 52.26 -16.83
N ASP A 39 -8.45 52.10 -16.17
CA ASP A 39 -7.15 51.95 -16.83
C ASP A 39 -7.12 50.56 -17.50
N VAL A 40 -7.52 50.54 -18.77
CA VAL A 40 -7.67 49.33 -19.59
C VAL A 40 -6.36 48.54 -19.67
N ASP A 41 -5.22 49.23 -19.74
CA ASP A 41 -3.90 48.59 -19.82
C ASP A 41 -3.49 47.92 -18.50
N LYS A 42 -3.89 48.47 -17.36
CA LYS A 42 -3.71 47.78 -16.07
C LYS A 42 -4.63 46.57 -15.97
N LEU A 43 -5.88 46.69 -16.40
CA LEU A 43 -6.84 45.59 -16.37
C LEU A 43 -6.39 44.40 -17.24
N ASP A 44 -5.89 44.66 -18.45
CA ASP A 44 -5.30 43.64 -19.34
C ASP A 44 -4.11 42.92 -18.69
N ARG A 45 -3.21 43.68 -18.03
CA ARG A 45 -2.09 43.09 -17.28
C ARG A 45 -2.56 42.20 -16.13
N PHE A 46 -3.58 42.61 -15.38
CA PHE A 46 -4.17 41.77 -14.33
C PHE A 46 -4.81 40.50 -14.90
N GLY A 47 -5.51 40.61 -16.04
CA GLY A 47 -6.07 39.47 -16.75
C GLY A 47 -5.00 38.43 -17.09
N LYS A 48 -3.90 38.86 -17.73
CA LYS A 48 -2.76 37.98 -18.08
C LYS A 48 -2.10 37.32 -16.87
N ILE A 49 -1.96 38.05 -15.76
CA ILE A 49 -1.42 37.49 -14.51
C ILE A 49 -2.37 36.44 -13.93
N GLN A 50 -3.68 36.69 -13.96
CA GLN A 50 -4.68 35.75 -13.46
C GLN A 50 -4.75 34.49 -14.33
N GLU A 51 -4.71 34.64 -15.65
CA GLU A 51 -4.69 33.51 -16.60
C GLU A 51 -3.45 32.63 -16.40
N SER A 52 -2.27 33.23 -16.33
CA SER A 52 -1.02 32.48 -16.11
C SER A 52 -0.99 31.79 -14.74
N ALA A 53 -1.49 32.45 -13.69
CA ALA A 53 -1.64 31.84 -12.36
C ALA A 53 -2.62 30.65 -12.38
N ASN A 54 -3.75 30.79 -13.07
CA ASN A 54 -4.73 29.72 -13.24
C ASN A 54 -4.16 28.55 -14.04
N ALA A 55 -3.44 28.81 -15.14
CA ALA A 55 -2.79 27.77 -15.94
C ALA A 55 -1.76 26.99 -15.10
N ASN A 56 -0.97 27.69 -14.28
CA ASN A 56 -0.01 27.04 -13.38
C ASN A 56 -0.72 26.21 -12.30
N ARG A 57 -1.80 26.72 -11.71
CA ARG A 57 -2.63 25.98 -10.75
C ARG A 57 -3.19 24.69 -11.37
N MET A 58 -3.70 24.75 -12.60
CA MET A 58 -4.23 23.57 -13.29
C MET A 58 -3.15 22.51 -13.51
N LYS A 59 -1.96 22.89 -13.97
CA LYS A 59 -0.83 21.95 -14.13
C LYS A 59 -0.44 21.27 -12.82
N ILE A 60 -0.42 22.02 -11.71
CA ILE A 60 -0.11 21.47 -10.39
C ILE A 60 -1.17 20.45 -9.96
N LEU A 61 -2.45 20.75 -10.17
CA LEU A 61 -3.55 19.85 -9.83
C LEU A 61 -3.49 18.55 -10.66
N GLU A 62 -3.20 18.66 -11.96
CA GLU A 62 -3.01 17.48 -12.82
C GLU A 62 -1.84 16.62 -12.38
N LEU A 63 -0.69 17.23 -12.04
CA LEU A 63 0.46 16.50 -11.51
C LEU A 63 0.15 15.83 -10.17
N GLN A 64 -0.55 16.51 -9.26
CA GLN A 64 -0.96 15.95 -7.99
C GLN A 64 -1.90 14.76 -8.17
N GLN A 65 -2.86 14.86 -9.09
CA GLN A 65 -3.77 13.76 -9.42
C GLN A 65 -3.00 12.57 -9.98
N LYS A 66 -2.09 12.79 -10.94
CA LYS A 66 -1.24 11.74 -11.52
C LYS A 66 -0.40 11.03 -10.45
N LEU A 67 0.31 11.78 -9.63
CA LEU A 67 1.15 11.23 -8.55
C LEU A 67 0.31 10.48 -7.51
N SER A 68 -0.89 10.96 -7.20
CA SER A 68 -1.80 10.28 -6.27
C SER A 68 -2.27 8.95 -6.83
N SER A 69 -2.69 8.92 -8.10
CA SER A 69 -3.11 7.70 -8.78
C SER A 69 -1.95 6.70 -8.89
N GLU A 70 -0.78 7.16 -9.31
CA GLU A 70 0.42 6.32 -9.42
C GLU A 70 0.78 5.68 -8.08
N LYS A 71 0.84 6.47 -6.99
CA LYS A 71 1.12 5.94 -5.65
C LYS A 71 0.10 4.90 -5.20
N LEU A 72 -1.18 5.09 -5.52
CA LEU A 72 -2.22 4.12 -5.20
C LEU A 72 -2.02 2.82 -5.99
N GLU A 73 -1.77 2.91 -7.29
CA GLU A 73 -1.53 1.75 -8.15
C GLU A 73 -0.25 1.00 -7.76
N THR A 74 0.84 1.70 -7.45
CA THR A 74 2.07 1.08 -6.92
C THR A 74 1.80 0.30 -5.64
N ARG A 75 0.98 0.85 -4.72
CA ARG A 75 0.63 0.16 -3.48
C ARG A 75 -0.22 -1.09 -3.75
N LYS A 76 -1.18 -1.03 -4.67
CA LYS A 76 -1.99 -2.19 -5.08
C LYS A 76 -1.11 -3.28 -5.68
N LEU A 77 -0.20 -2.93 -6.59
CA LEU A 77 0.75 -3.86 -7.19
C LEU A 77 1.65 -4.52 -6.13
N ALA A 78 2.22 -3.73 -5.22
CA ALA A 78 3.06 -4.26 -4.14
C ALA A 78 2.30 -5.25 -3.24
N HIS A 79 1.03 -4.95 -2.94
CA HIS A 79 0.17 -5.86 -2.18
C HIS A 79 -0.10 -7.16 -2.94
N LEU A 80 -0.47 -7.07 -4.23
CA LEU A 80 -0.73 -8.24 -5.08
C LEU A 80 0.51 -9.13 -5.18
N THR A 81 1.69 -8.57 -5.46
CA THR A 81 2.94 -9.35 -5.53
C THR A 81 3.27 -10.04 -4.20
N ALA A 82 3.05 -9.35 -3.06
CA ALA A 82 3.26 -9.95 -1.75
C ALA A 82 2.26 -11.08 -1.46
N GLN A 83 1.02 -10.97 -1.91
CA GLN A 83 0.01 -12.01 -1.80
C GLN A 83 0.36 -13.21 -2.68
N GLU A 84 0.63 -13.00 -3.97
CA GLU A 84 1.03 -14.05 -4.91
C GLU A 84 2.28 -14.79 -4.44
N THR A 85 3.26 -14.09 -3.87
CA THR A 85 4.46 -14.73 -3.31
C THR A 85 4.13 -15.64 -2.13
N LYS A 86 3.18 -15.26 -1.26
CA LYS A 86 2.76 -16.09 -0.13
C LYS A 86 1.97 -17.31 -0.61
N GLU A 87 1.03 -17.10 -1.52
CA GLU A 87 0.22 -18.17 -2.10
C GLU A 87 1.10 -19.16 -2.89
N GLY A 88 2.03 -18.67 -3.71
CA GLY A 88 3.00 -19.49 -4.43
C GLY A 88 3.87 -20.35 -3.51
N LYS A 89 4.35 -19.79 -2.39
CA LYS A 89 5.08 -20.59 -1.37
C LYS A 89 4.18 -21.65 -0.73
N GLY A 90 2.91 -21.33 -0.48
CA GLY A 90 1.93 -22.29 0.04
C GLY A 90 1.74 -23.46 -0.93
N LEU A 91 1.50 -23.16 -2.20
CA LEU A 91 1.35 -24.16 -3.27
C LEU A 91 2.61 -25.01 -3.46
N GLU A 92 3.80 -24.43 -3.34
CA GLU A 92 5.06 -25.19 -3.42
C GLU A 92 5.20 -26.19 -2.27
N VAL A 93 4.85 -25.79 -1.04
CA VAL A 93 4.89 -26.68 0.13
C VAL A 93 3.85 -27.80 0.00
N GLU A 94 2.64 -27.47 -0.44
CA GLU A 94 1.58 -28.45 -0.65
C GLU A 94 1.95 -29.44 -1.78
N GLY A 95 2.49 -28.94 -2.89
CA GLY A 95 3.00 -29.77 -3.98
C GLY A 95 4.08 -30.76 -3.50
N LYS A 96 5.05 -30.29 -2.70
CA LYS A 96 6.07 -31.17 -2.10
C LYS A 96 5.49 -32.20 -1.14
N LYS A 97 4.43 -31.85 -0.39
CA LYS A 97 3.72 -32.79 0.48
C LYS A 97 3.05 -33.88 -0.34
N LEU A 98 2.28 -33.50 -1.37
CA LEU A 98 1.58 -34.43 -2.25
C LEU A 98 2.56 -35.33 -3.02
N GLU A 99 3.70 -34.81 -3.47
CA GLU A 99 4.73 -35.63 -4.15
C GLU A 99 5.30 -36.71 -3.21
N LYS A 100 5.61 -36.35 -1.96
CA LYS A 100 6.08 -37.32 -0.95
C LYS A 100 5.01 -38.37 -0.66
N GLU A 101 3.75 -37.93 -0.51
CA GLU A 101 2.60 -38.79 -0.28
C GLU A 101 2.38 -39.78 -1.44
N SER A 102 2.47 -39.30 -2.68
CA SER A 102 2.38 -40.11 -3.90
C SER A 102 3.49 -41.17 -3.95
N LYS A 103 4.75 -40.79 -3.70
CA LYS A 103 5.88 -41.74 -3.66
C LYS A 103 5.72 -42.80 -2.57
N MET A 104 5.20 -42.41 -1.39
CA MET A 104 4.91 -43.37 -0.32
C MET A 104 3.78 -44.33 -0.72
N MET A 105 2.74 -43.83 -1.39
CA MET A 105 1.63 -44.64 -1.88
C MET A 105 2.08 -45.64 -2.95
N GLU A 106 2.94 -45.21 -3.87
CA GLU A 106 3.56 -46.07 -4.88
C GLU A 106 4.41 -47.17 -4.23
N ALA A 107 5.27 -46.82 -3.27
CA ALA A 107 6.07 -47.79 -2.52
C ALA A 107 5.19 -48.82 -1.79
N TYR A 108 4.09 -48.37 -1.17
CA TYR A 108 3.13 -49.25 -0.51
C TYR A 108 2.45 -50.21 -1.50
N ASN A 109 2.01 -49.72 -2.66
CA ASN A 109 1.41 -50.55 -3.70
C ASN A 109 2.40 -51.58 -4.26
N ASN A 110 3.66 -51.20 -4.47
CA ASN A 110 4.72 -52.11 -4.90
C ASN A 110 4.95 -53.22 -3.86
N LEU A 111 4.98 -52.87 -2.57
CA LEU A 111 5.05 -53.83 -1.46
C LEU A 111 3.83 -54.72 -1.35
N ILE A 112 2.66 -54.36 -1.88
CA ILE A 112 1.50 -55.26 -1.92
C ILE A 112 1.63 -56.22 -3.10
N SER A 113 1.99 -55.69 -4.27
CA SER A 113 2.01 -56.44 -5.53
C SER A 113 3.20 -57.38 -5.70
N GLN A 114 4.29 -57.18 -4.95
CA GLN A 114 5.49 -58.01 -5.06
C GLN A 114 5.20 -59.47 -4.70
N ASP A 115 5.68 -60.44 -5.50
CA ASP A 115 5.58 -61.85 -5.13
C ASP A 115 6.32 -62.14 -3.81
N SER A 116 5.76 -63.00 -2.98
CA SER A 116 6.30 -63.38 -1.66
C SER A 116 6.52 -64.87 -1.51
N CYS A 117 6.28 -65.68 -2.54
CA CYS A 117 6.36 -67.13 -2.45
C CYS A 117 7.76 -67.62 -2.06
N SER A 118 8.81 -66.97 -2.54
CA SER A 118 10.22 -67.28 -2.24
C SER A 118 10.77 -66.61 -0.98
N MET A 119 10.00 -65.74 -0.31
CA MET A 119 10.46 -65.05 0.90
C MET A 119 10.40 -65.95 2.14
N SER A 120 11.44 -65.88 2.95
CA SER A 120 11.50 -66.51 4.27
C SER A 120 10.48 -65.90 5.25
N ALA A 121 10.21 -66.61 6.35
CA ALA A 121 9.29 -66.13 7.38
C ALA A 121 9.73 -64.77 7.98
N LYS A 122 11.05 -64.56 8.13
CA LYS A 122 11.61 -63.30 8.64
C LYS A 122 11.36 -62.14 7.67
N GLU A 123 11.65 -62.33 6.39
CA GLU A 123 11.43 -61.30 5.36
C GLU A 123 9.94 -60.94 5.22
N LYS A 124 9.04 -61.94 5.31
CA LYS A 124 7.59 -61.70 5.33
C LYS A 124 7.15 -60.86 6.53
N ALA A 125 7.71 -61.11 7.71
CA ALA A 125 7.41 -60.32 8.90
C ALA A 125 7.89 -58.86 8.76
N GLU A 126 9.10 -58.65 8.24
CA GLU A 126 9.66 -57.32 7.96
C GLU A 126 8.82 -56.56 6.92
N ARG A 127 8.40 -57.24 5.84
CA ARG A 127 7.50 -56.67 4.82
C ARG A 127 6.17 -56.23 5.41
N ILE A 128 5.53 -57.07 6.24
CA ILE A 128 4.28 -56.71 6.92
C ILE A 128 4.48 -55.50 7.85
N ALA A 129 5.60 -55.45 8.58
CA ALA A 129 5.92 -54.32 9.44
C ALA A 129 6.09 -53.01 8.64
N ALA A 130 6.80 -53.06 7.51
CA ALA A 130 6.96 -51.93 6.60
C ALA A 130 5.62 -51.43 6.04
N MET A 131 4.76 -52.35 5.56
CA MET A 131 3.42 -52.00 5.07
C MET A 131 2.56 -51.35 6.16
N LYS A 132 2.59 -51.87 7.40
CA LYS A 132 1.87 -51.27 8.53
C LYS A 132 2.38 -49.86 8.84
N SER A 133 3.69 -49.64 8.77
CA SER A 133 4.29 -48.32 8.97
C SER A 133 3.84 -47.32 7.89
N LEU A 134 3.95 -47.70 6.62
CA LEU A 134 3.51 -46.86 5.49
C LEU A 134 2.02 -46.55 5.55
N ARG A 135 1.17 -47.53 5.89
CA ARG A 135 -0.27 -47.33 6.04
C ARG A 135 -0.59 -46.26 7.09
N LYS A 136 0.11 -46.25 8.22
CA LYS A 136 -0.09 -45.23 9.26
C LYS A 136 0.32 -43.83 8.81
N MET A 137 1.34 -43.71 7.96
CA MET A 137 1.77 -42.42 7.40
C MET A 137 0.81 -41.90 6.32
N LEU A 138 0.29 -42.80 5.47
CA LEU A 138 -0.63 -42.46 4.38
C LEU A 138 -2.07 -42.22 4.87
N PHE A 139 -2.50 -42.96 5.89
CA PHE A 139 -3.85 -42.88 6.45
C PHE A 139 -3.77 -42.65 7.96
N PRO A 140 -3.48 -41.41 8.41
CA PRO A 140 -3.54 -41.07 9.81
C PRO A 140 -4.94 -41.32 10.34
N GLU A 141 -5.05 -41.91 11.54
CA GLU A 141 -6.33 -41.99 12.24
C GLU A 141 -6.78 -40.55 12.54
N SER A 142 -7.90 -40.12 11.95
CA SER A 142 -8.51 -38.83 12.26
C SER A 142 -8.88 -38.82 13.74
N ILE A 143 -8.30 -37.88 14.50
CA ILE A 143 -8.68 -37.56 15.88
C ILE A 143 -9.96 -36.73 15.87
#